data_AF-A0A6C0CGL6-F1
#
_entry.id   AF-A0A6C0CGL6-F1
#
_cell.length_a   1.000
_cell.length_b   1.000
_cell.length_c   1.000
_cell.angle_alpha   90.00
_cell.angle_beta   90.00
_cell.angle_gamma   90.00
#
_symmetry.space_group_name_H-M   'P 1'
#
loop_
_entity.id
_entity.type
_entity.pdbx_description
1 polymer ?
#
loop_
_entity_poly.entity_id
_entity_poly.type
_entity_poly.pdbx_seq_one_letter_code
_entity_poly.pdbx_strand_id
1 'polypeptide(L)'
;MMIVIIATLASFLAIGIAVGMTSWDTIKANWSQYRCDPRYMAFASYADPKSTASDNFAFCMNQAAGNVWGIIVDQFNTYFGVVGDSITEMVGPLNAFRDVMSNIRKFLLDYTKQVLSKILNSMSSFSFILVKIRDILQRFVGEGYIAAYLAQTVVNFVWSFVTLCINIIKGFVYALLAISIILALFQPALLVVAIVLASLIGAAGF
;
A
#
# COMPACT_ATOMS: atom_id res chain seq x y z
N MET A 1 115.02 14.80 31.88
CA MET A 1 114.19 15.25 30.74
C MET A 1 113.36 14.12 30.12
N MET A 2 113.91 12.94 29.86
CA MET A 2 113.16 11.80 29.28
C MET A 2 111.99 11.29 30.16
N ILE A 3 112.13 11.28 31.48
CA ILE A 3 111.08 10.83 32.43
C ILE A 3 109.85 11.76 32.42
N VAL A 4 110.07 13.08 32.29
CA VAL A 4 108.97 14.07 32.28
C VAL A 4 108.14 13.96 31.00
N ILE A 5 108.79 13.69 29.86
CA ILE A 5 108.12 13.49 28.56
C ILE A 5 107.27 12.21 28.56
N ILE A 6 107.77 11.13 29.16
CA ILE A 6 107.01 9.88 29.29
C ILE A 6 105.82 10.06 30.24
N ALA A 7 106.00 10.78 31.36
CA ALA A 7 104.93 11.04 32.31
C ALA A 7 103.82 11.93 31.73
N THR A 8 104.17 12.94 30.92
CA THR A 8 103.17 13.78 30.24
C THR A 8 102.46 13.03 29.11
N LEU A 9 103.17 12.22 28.32
CA LEU A 9 102.51 11.35 27.33
C LEU A 9 101.56 10.34 27.99
N ALA A 10 101.97 9.74 29.11
CA ALA A 10 101.13 8.81 29.85
C ALA A 10 99.89 9.49 30.46
N SER A 11 100.01 10.73 30.97
CA SER A 11 98.86 11.46 31.50
C SER A 11 97.88 11.88 30.41
N PHE A 12 98.37 12.31 29.24
CA PHE A 12 97.52 12.60 28.08
C PHE A 12 96.80 11.35 27.57
N LEU A 13 97.48 10.20 27.53
CA LEU A 13 96.85 8.91 27.19
C LEU A 13 95.80 8.50 28.21
N ALA A 14 96.08 8.64 29.51
CA ALA A 14 95.14 8.29 30.58
C ALA A 14 93.87 9.16 30.53
N ILE A 15 94.01 10.47 30.30
CA ILE A 15 92.87 11.40 30.16
C ILE A 15 92.08 11.07 28.89
N GLY A 16 92.76 10.79 27.77
CA GLY A 16 92.12 10.40 26.51
C GLY A 16 91.28 9.14 26.63
N ILE A 17 91.79 8.13 27.36
CA ILE A 17 91.05 6.88 27.61
C ILE A 17 89.85 7.13 28.54
N ALA A 18 90.01 7.92 29.60
CA ALA A 18 88.91 8.21 30.55
C ALA A 18 87.75 8.99 29.90
N VAL A 19 88.05 10.00 29.07
CA VAL A 19 87.03 10.77 28.33
C VAL A 19 86.38 9.94 27.21
N GLY A 20 87.17 9.08 26.55
CA GLY A 20 86.65 8.12 25.59
C GLY A 20 85.61 7.19 26.22
N MET A 21 85.96 6.54 27.33
CA MET A 21 85.08 5.55 27.98
C MET A 21 83.75 6.16 28.44
N THR A 22 83.77 7.32 29.08
CA THR A 22 82.55 8.00 29.56
C THR A 22 81.58 8.40 28.43
N SER A 23 82.10 8.82 27.27
CA SER A 23 81.28 9.15 26.10
C SER A 23 80.64 7.91 25.48
N TRP A 24 81.39 6.80 25.40
CA TRP A 24 80.89 5.52 24.87
C TRP A 24 79.83 4.88 25.76
N ASP A 25 79.91 5.05 27.09
CA ASP A 25 78.91 4.54 28.02
C ASP A 25 77.52 5.15 27.77
N THR A 26 77.46 6.45 27.41
CA THR A 26 76.19 7.11 27.08
C THR A 26 75.59 6.62 25.75
N ILE A 27 76.44 6.35 24.75
CA ILE A 27 76.02 5.82 23.44
C ILE A 27 75.52 4.39 23.59
N LYS A 28 76.18 3.59 24.42
CA LYS A 28 75.79 2.22 24.73
C LYS A 28 74.46 2.15 25.48
N ALA A 29 74.22 3.08 26.42
CA ALA A 29 72.96 3.16 27.15
C ALA A 29 71.75 3.52 26.26
N ASN A 30 71.94 4.35 25.22
CA ASN A 30 70.88 4.81 24.32
C ASN A 30 71.06 4.30 22.88
N TRP A 31 71.57 3.09 22.70
CA TRP A 31 71.95 2.57 21.39
C TRP A 31 70.78 2.53 20.39
N SER A 32 69.54 2.32 20.85
CA SER A 32 68.34 2.28 19.99
C SER A 32 68.10 3.58 19.21
N GLN A 33 68.52 4.73 19.75
CA GLN A 33 68.37 6.04 19.12
C GLN A 33 69.52 6.36 18.18
N TYR A 34 70.75 5.95 18.52
CA TYR A 34 71.96 6.27 17.77
C TYR A 34 72.38 5.19 16.74
N ARG A 35 71.73 4.03 16.72
CA ARG A 35 72.07 2.90 15.82
C ARG A 35 72.01 3.23 14.33
N CYS A 36 71.19 4.20 13.92
CA CYS A 36 71.06 4.63 12.53
C CYS A 36 71.82 5.93 12.23
N ASP A 37 72.62 6.46 13.17
CA ASP A 37 73.50 7.60 12.93
C ASP A 37 74.81 7.11 12.27
N PRO A 38 75.13 7.56 11.04
CA PRO A 38 76.31 7.11 10.30
C PRO A 38 77.64 7.27 11.04
N ARG A 39 77.70 8.20 12.00
CA ARG A 39 78.93 8.51 12.77
C ARG A 39 79.34 7.39 13.72
N TYR A 40 78.39 6.61 14.21
CA TYR A 40 78.62 5.55 15.21
C TYR A 40 78.26 4.16 14.70
N MET A 41 77.61 4.09 13.54
CA MET A 41 77.14 2.85 12.90
C MET A 41 78.25 1.84 12.60
N ALA A 42 79.41 2.30 12.14
CA ALA A 42 80.56 1.43 11.85
C ALA A 42 81.13 0.76 13.11
N PHE A 43 80.84 1.32 14.29
CA PHE A 43 81.26 0.82 15.60
C PHE A 43 80.13 0.08 16.33
N ALA A 44 79.11 -0.36 15.60
CA ALA A 44 77.98 -1.15 16.11
C ALA A 44 78.41 -2.34 16.98
N SER A 45 79.42 -3.09 16.53
CA SER A 45 79.95 -4.26 17.25
C SER A 45 80.58 -3.91 18.61
N TYR A 46 80.95 -2.64 18.82
CA TYR A 46 81.50 -2.15 20.09
C TYR A 46 80.38 -1.69 21.05
N ALA A 47 79.30 -1.14 20.52
CA ALA A 47 78.15 -0.70 21.30
C ALA A 47 77.25 -1.88 21.73
N ASP A 48 77.02 -2.85 20.85
CA ASP A 48 76.24 -4.06 21.14
C ASP A 48 77.01 -5.32 20.66
N PRO A 49 77.40 -6.23 21.58
CA PRO A 49 78.13 -7.46 21.24
C PRO A 49 77.36 -8.41 20.31
N LYS A 50 76.04 -8.21 20.15
CA LYS A 50 75.16 -9.10 19.38
C LYS A 50 74.91 -8.63 17.94
N SER A 51 75.33 -7.41 17.60
CA SER A 51 74.94 -6.77 16.34
C SER A 51 76.17 -6.38 15.52
N THR A 52 76.32 -6.95 14.33
CA THR A 52 77.40 -6.58 13.40
C THR A 52 77.09 -5.24 12.74
N ALA A 53 78.10 -4.48 12.33
CA ALA A 53 77.93 -3.25 11.54
C ALA A 53 77.09 -3.48 10.26
N SER A 54 77.21 -4.66 9.62
CA SER A 54 76.39 -5.06 8.47
C SER A 54 74.92 -5.25 8.82
N ASP A 55 74.64 -5.87 9.97
CA ASP A 55 73.27 -6.24 10.37
C ASP A 55 72.49 -4.98 10.78
N ASN A 56 73.15 -4.06 11.48
CA ASN A 56 72.59 -2.74 11.79
C ASN A 56 72.41 -1.88 10.54
N PHE A 57 73.30 -1.97 9.56
CA PHE A 57 73.12 -1.31 8.26
C PHE A 57 71.90 -1.83 7.51
N ALA A 58 71.77 -3.16 7.39
CA ALA A 58 70.59 -3.76 6.77
C ALA A 58 69.31 -3.37 7.52
N PHE A 59 69.31 -3.36 8.84
CA PHE A 59 68.15 -2.97 9.64
C PHE A 59 67.73 -1.52 9.40
N CYS A 60 68.67 -0.56 9.49
CA CYS A 60 68.37 0.86 9.29
C CYS A 60 67.96 1.17 7.85
N MET A 61 68.56 0.50 6.86
CA MET A 61 68.14 0.62 5.46
C MET A 61 66.72 0.08 5.23
N ASN A 62 66.36 -1.05 5.85
CA ASN A 62 64.99 -1.58 5.78
C ASN A 62 63.99 -0.66 6.49
N GLN A 63 64.35 -0.05 7.62
CA GLN A 63 63.49 0.92 8.31
C GLN A 63 63.30 2.21 7.48
N ALA A 64 64.36 2.72 6.85
CA ALA A 64 64.28 3.86 5.95
C ALA A 64 63.41 3.53 4.72
N ALA A 65 63.57 2.35 4.13
CA ALA A 65 62.73 1.87 3.04
C ALA A 65 61.26 1.73 3.47
N GLY A 66 60.99 1.22 4.68
CA GLY A 66 59.65 1.12 5.25
C GLY A 66 58.96 2.47 5.42
N ASN A 67 59.70 3.53 5.80
CA ASN A 67 59.15 4.88 5.90
C ASN A 67 58.79 5.47 4.52
N VAL A 68 59.61 5.20 3.50
CA VAL A 68 59.32 5.63 2.12
C VAL A 68 58.09 4.90 1.57
N TRP A 69 58.02 3.58 1.76
CA TRP A 69 56.84 2.78 1.38
C TRP A 69 55.60 3.16 2.19
N GLY A 70 55.75 3.53 3.45
CA GLY A 70 54.66 4.01 4.31
C GLY A 70 53.98 5.25 3.74
N ILE A 71 54.76 6.23 3.25
CA ILE A 71 54.22 7.45 2.60
C ILE A 71 53.43 7.08 1.35
N ILE A 72 53.96 6.16 0.53
CA ILE A 72 53.29 5.72 -0.71
C ILE A 72 51.97 5.02 -0.38
N VAL A 73 51.99 4.07 0.56
CA VAL A 73 50.81 3.30 0.97
C VAL A 73 49.73 4.19 1.61
N ASP A 74 50.12 5.16 2.43
CA ASP A 74 49.20 6.13 3.02
C ASP A 74 48.50 6.99 1.96
N GLN A 75 49.25 7.42 0.95
CA GLN A 75 48.70 8.14 -0.19
C GLN A 75 47.71 7.26 -0.98
N PHE A 76 48.02 5.98 -1.21
CA PHE A 76 47.09 5.03 -1.83
C PHE A 76 45.81 4.84 -1.01
N ASN A 77 45.92 4.67 0.30
CA ASN A 77 44.77 4.53 1.19
C ASN A 77 43.87 5.77 1.15
N THR A 78 44.45 6.97 1.09
CA THR A 78 43.71 8.22 0.93
C THR A 78 42.95 8.27 -0.39
N TYR A 79 43.59 7.87 -1.50
CA TYR A 79 42.90 7.79 -2.80
C TYR A 79 41.76 6.76 -2.79
N PHE A 80 41.95 5.59 -2.18
CA PHE A 80 40.88 4.60 -2.03
C PHE A 80 39.75 5.09 -1.14
N GLY A 81 40.04 5.89 -0.11
CA GLY A 81 39.04 6.57 0.71
C GLY A 81 38.17 7.51 -0.11
N VAL A 82 38.77 8.40 -0.89
CA VAL A 82 38.05 9.34 -1.77
C VAL A 82 37.20 8.61 -2.81
N VAL A 83 37.72 7.52 -3.40
CA VAL A 83 36.95 6.70 -4.35
C VAL A 83 35.76 6.03 -3.65
N GLY A 84 35.95 5.49 -2.45
CA GLY A 84 34.88 4.89 -1.66
C GLY A 84 33.78 5.88 -1.29
N ASP A 85 34.16 7.09 -0.88
CA ASP A 85 33.24 8.17 -0.55
C ASP A 85 32.46 8.64 -1.79
N SER A 86 33.14 8.78 -2.92
CA SER A 86 32.52 9.15 -4.20
C SER A 86 31.48 8.12 -4.65
N ILE A 87 31.76 6.83 -4.49
CA ILE A 87 30.80 5.75 -4.80
C ILE A 87 29.58 5.85 -3.87
N THR A 88 29.79 6.11 -2.59
CA THR A 88 28.71 6.25 -1.60
C THR A 88 27.82 7.45 -1.92
N GLU A 89 28.44 8.58 -2.28
CA GLU A 89 27.74 9.80 -2.69
C GLU A 89 26.95 9.61 -3.99
N MET A 90 27.40 8.74 -4.92
CA MET A 90 26.63 8.37 -6.11
C MET A 90 25.46 7.41 -5.81
N VAL A 91 25.59 6.53 -4.81
CA VAL A 91 24.55 5.55 -4.46
C VAL A 91 23.41 6.16 -3.64
N GLY A 92 23.68 7.15 -2.79
CA GLY A 92 22.68 7.85 -1.98
C GLY A 92 21.48 8.38 -2.80
N PRO A 93 21.72 9.19 -3.86
CA PRO A 93 20.68 9.72 -4.74
C PRO A 93 19.86 8.64 -5.46
N LEU A 94 20.45 7.51 -5.82
CA LEU A 94 19.75 6.40 -6.46
C LEU A 94 18.71 5.75 -5.53
N ASN A 95 19.04 5.62 -4.25
CA ASN A 95 18.09 5.12 -3.26
C ASN A 95 16.98 6.13 -2.99
N ALA A 96 17.31 7.42 -2.86
CA ALA A 96 16.30 8.48 -2.75
C ALA A 96 15.36 8.50 -3.96
N PHE A 97 15.88 8.31 -5.18
CA PHE A 97 15.06 8.23 -6.39
C PHE A 97 14.12 7.00 -6.38
N ARG A 98 14.62 5.84 -5.93
CA ARG A 98 13.80 4.63 -5.75
C ARG A 98 12.69 4.85 -4.72
N ASP A 99 12.97 5.56 -3.63
CA ASP A 99 11.99 5.89 -2.60
C ASP A 99 10.92 6.85 -3.12
N VAL A 100 11.31 7.89 -3.86
CA VAL A 100 10.36 8.79 -4.54
C VAL A 100 9.46 8.01 -5.49
N MET A 101 10.03 7.12 -6.32
CA MET A 101 9.25 6.28 -7.22
C MET A 101 8.31 5.32 -6.48
N SER A 102 8.74 4.75 -5.36
CA SER A 102 7.92 3.91 -4.49
C SER A 102 6.76 4.70 -3.89
N ASN A 103 7.03 5.91 -3.40
CA ASN A 103 6.04 6.80 -2.81
C ASN A 103 5.01 7.28 -3.85
N ILE A 104 5.45 7.63 -5.06
CA ILE A 104 4.53 8.00 -6.17
C ILE A 104 3.61 6.81 -6.50
N ARG A 105 4.14 5.60 -6.59
CA ARG A 105 3.33 4.40 -6.85
C ARG A 105 2.31 4.14 -5.75
N LYS A 106 2.72 4.22 -4.48
CA LYS A 106 1.82 4.06 -3.33
C LYS A 106 0.72 5.11 -3.34
N PHE A 107 1.09 6.37 -3.56
CA PHE A 107 0.15 7.49 -3.69
C PHE A 107 -0.87 7.21 -4.80
N LEU A 108 -0.43 6.88 -6.01
CA LEU A 108 -1.34 6.57 -7.12
C LEU A 108 -2.30 5.43 -6.78
N LEU A 109 -1.80 4.33 -6.21
CA LEU A 109 -2.64 3.19 -5.82
C LEU A 109 -3.66 3.57 -4.74
N ASP A 110 -3.27 4.33 -3.73
CA ASP A 110 -4.17 4.72 -2.66
C ASP A 110 -5.20 5.75 -3.11
N TYR A 111 -4.84 6.65 -4.03
CA TYR A 111 -5.80 7.55 -4.67
C TYR A 111 -6.81 6.78 -5.52
N THR A 112 -6.36 5.83 -6.35
CA THR A 112 -7.26 5.00 -7.14
C THR A 112 -8.20 4.19 -6.26
N LYS A 113 -7.72 3.58 -5.17
CA LYS A 113 -8.57 2.87 -4.19
C LYS A 113 -9.62 3.78 -3.56
N GLN A 114 -9.24 4.99 -3.14
CA GLN A 114 -10.17 5.94 -2.54
C GLN A 114 -11.25 6.38 -3.52
N VAL A 115 -10.88 6.70 -4.77
CA VAL A 115 -11.83 7.09 -5.81
C VAL A 115 -12.78 5.94 -6.15
N LEU A 116 -12.25 4.73 -6.38
CA LEU A 116 -13.09 3.54 -6.64
C LEU A 116 -14.01 3.22 -5.46
N SER A 117 -13.51 3.30 -4.23
CA SER A 117 -14.31 3.08 -3.02
C SER A 117 -15.45 4.10 -2.90
N LYS A 118 -15.17 5.38 -3.17
CA LYS A 118 -16.19 6.43 -3.18
C LYS A 118 -17.24 6.21 -4.27
N ILE A 119 -16.83 5.77 -5.45
CA ILE A 119 -17.75 5.40 -6.55
C ILE A 119 -18.62 4.22 -6.14
N LEU A 120 -18.06 3.16 -5.57
CA LEU A 120 -18.82 1.98 -5.12
C LEU A 120 -19.86 2.34 -4.06
N ASN A 121 -19.46 3.14 -3.05
CA ASN A 121 -20.38 3.60 -2.01
C ASN A 121 -21.48 4.53 -2.54
N SER A 122 -21.12 5.42 -3.47
CA SER A 122 -22.10 6.30 -4.14
C SER A 122 -23.08 5.51 -5.02
N MET A 123 -22.57 4.52 -5.76
CA MET A 123 -23.40 3.66 -6.61
C MET A 123 -24.35 2.81 -5.78
N SER A 124 -23.89 2.28 -4.64
CA SER A 124 -24.73 1.54 -3.70
C SER A 124 -25.89 2.40 -3.17
N SER A 125 -25.61 3.67 -2.82
CA SER A 125 -26.64 4.62 -2.39
C SER A 125 -27.67 4.90 -3.49
N PHE A 126 -27.21 5.05 -4.74
CA PHE A 126 -28.09 5.26 -5.89
C PHE A 126 -28.97 4.02 -6.18
N SER A 127 -28.38 2.82 -6.18
CA SER A 127 -29.13 1.57 -6.34
C SER A 127 -30.17 1.38 -5.23
N PHE A 128 -29.86 1.77 -3.99
CA PHE A 128 -30.83 1.72 -2.89
C PHE A 128 -32.05 2.63 -3.13
N ILE A 129 -31.84 3.84 -3.64
CA ILE A 129 -32.93 4.76 -4.00
C ILE A 129 -33.78 4.16 -5.13
N LEU A 130 -33.17 3.60 -6.17
CA LEU A 130 -33.90 2.95 -7.26
C LEU A 130 -34.76 1.77 -6.78
N VAL A 131 -34.23 0.95 -5.86
CA VAL A 131 -34.99 -0.15 -5.26
C VAL A 131 -36.18 0.39 -4.47
N LYS A 132 -36.00 1.48 -3.69
CA LYS A 132 -37.11 2.12 -2.98
C LYS A 132 -38.18 2.68 -3.92
N ILE A 133 -37.79 3.33 -5.03
CA ILE A 133 -38.74 3.83 -6.02
C ILE A 133 -39.52 2.66 -6.63
N ARG A 134 -38.84 1.56 -6.97
CA ARG A 134 -39.50 0.34 -7.47
C ARG A 134 -40.49 -0.24 -6.46
N ASP A 135 -40.13 -0.31 -5.18
CA ASP A 135 -41.03 -0.78 -4.12
C ASP A 135 -42.28 0.10 -4.01
N ILE A 136 -42.12 1.43 -4.04
CA ILE A 136 -43.25 2.37 -4.02
C ILE A 136 -44.15 2.18 -5.24
N LEU A 137 -43.59 2.05 -6.44
CA LEU A 137 -44.36 1.81 -7.66
C LEU A 137 -45.12 0.47 -7.61
N GLN A 138 -44.49 -0.59 -7.07
CA GLN A 138 -45.14 -1.89 -6.90
C GLN A 138 -46.31 -1.82 -5.92
N ARG A 139 -46.17 -1.08 -4.81
CA ARG A 139 -47.27 -0.84 -3.87
C ARG A 139 -48.41 -0.06 -4.51
N PHE A 140 -48.11 0.99 -5.27
CA PHE A 140 -49.12 1.78 -5.97
C PHE A 140 -49.91 0.94 -6.97
N VAL A 141 -49.23 0.10 -7.75
CA VAL A 141 -49.90 -0.85 -8.65
C VAL A 141 -50.77 -1.83 -7.87
N GLY A 142 -50.27 -2.37 -6.74
CA GLY A 142 -51.03 -3.27 -5.87
C GLY A 142 -52.33 -2.65 -5.34
N GLU A 143 -52.27 -1.43 -4.82
CA GLU A 143 -53.45 -0.68 -4.35
C GLU A 143 -54.41 -0.36 -5.50
N GLY A 144 -53.88 0.01 -6.67
CA GLY A 144 -54.67 0.23 -7.88
C GLY A 144 -55.45 -1.01 -8.33
N TYR A 145 -54.82 -2.20 -8.27
CA TYR A 145 -55.51 -3.46 -8.56
C TYR A 145 -56.65 -3.73 -7.58
N ILE A 146 -56.44 -3.51 -6.28
CA ILE A 146 -57.49 -3.70 -5.27
C ILE A 146 -58.66 -2.75 -5.54
N ALA A 147 -58.38 -1.47 -5.81
CA ALA A 147 -59.40 -0.49 -6.13
C ALA A 147 -60.22 -0.86 -7.38
N ALA A 148 -59.56 -1.32 -8.45
CA ALA A 148 -60.22 -1.74 -9.67
C ALA A 148 -61.14 -2.96 -9.46
N TYR A 149 -60.69 -3.96 -8.68
CA TYR A 149 -61.51 -5.12 -8.35
C TYR A 149 -62.70 -4.76 -7.47
N LEU A 150 -62.54 -3.84 -6.52
CA LEU A 150 -63.65 -3.33 -5.71
C LEU A 150 -64.68 -2.60 -6.59
N ALA A 151 -64.23 -1.75 -7.51
CA ALA A 151 -65.12 -1.06 -8.45
C ALA A 151 -65.90 -2.05 -9.33
N GLN A 152 -65.24 -3.09 -9.85
CA GLN A 152 -65.91 -4.14 -10.62
C GLN A 152 -66.95 -4.89 -9.78
N THR A 153 -66.64 -5.17 -8.52
CA THR A 153 -67.57 -5.84 -7.60
C THR A 153 -68.83 -5.00 -7.38
N VAL A 154 -68.68 -3.68 -7.23
CA VAL A 154 -69.82 -2.76 -7.11
C VAL A 154 -70.68 -2.75 -8.38
N VAL A 155 -70.06 -2.68 -9.55
CA VAL A 155 -70.79 -2.71 -10.83
C VAL A 155 -71.57 -4.01 -11.00
N ASN A 156 -70.94 -5.15 -10.70
CA ASN A 156 -71.58 -6.47 -10.77
C ASN A 156 -72.75 -6.59 -9.78
N PHE A 157 -72.61 -6.01 -8.57
CA PHE A 157 -73.68 -5.96 -7.58
C PHE A 157 -74.89 -5.17 -8.10
N VAL A 158 -74.66 -3.98 -8.69
CA VAL A 158 -75.74 -3.16 -9.27
C VAL A 158 -76.45 -3.90 -10.40
N TRP A 159 -75.71 -4.51 -11.32
CA TRP A 159 -76.30 -5.30 -12.42
C TRP A 159 -77.12 -6.48 -11.91
N SER A 160 -76.62 -7.19 -10.90
CA SER A 160 -77.32 -8.32 -10.29
C SER A 160 -78.61 -7.86 -9.60
N PHE A 161 -78.58 -6.72 -8.91
CA PHE A 161 -79.76 -6.14 -8.26
C PHE A 161 -80.82 -5.72 -9.29
N VAL A 162 -80.43 -5.02 -10.36
CA VAL A 162 -81.36 -4.62 -11.43
C VAL A 162 -81.97 -5.84 -12.12
N THR A 163 -81.15 -6.86 -12.40
CA THR A 163 -81.62 -8.12 -13.00
C THR A 163 -82.62 -8.83 -12.09
N LEU A 164 -82.39 -8.81 -10.77
CA LEU A 164 -83.32 -9.37 -9.79
C LEU A 164 -84.66 -8.63 -9.80
N CYS A 165 -84.66 -7.29 -9.81
CA CYS A 165 -85.90 -6.51 -9.90
C CYS A 165 -86.68 -6.80 -11.19
N ILE A 166 -85.99 -6.85 -12.34
CA ILE A 166 -86.62 -7.18 -13.63
C ILE A 166 -87.22 -8.58 -13.59
N ASN A 167 -86.50 -9.56 -13.05
CA ASN A 167 -86.98 -10.95 -12.95
C ASN A 167 -88.21 -11.08 -12.06
N ILE A 168 -88.27 -10.34 -10.93
CA ILE A 168 -89.48 -10.29 -10.09
C ILE A 168 -90.66 -9.73 -10.87
N ILE A 169 -90.47 -8.62 -11.60
CA ILE A 169 -91.55 -8.00 -12.41
C ILE A 169 -92.02 -8.98 -13.49
N LYS A 170 -91.07 -9.60 -14.22
CA LYS A 170 -91.38 -10.63 -15.24
C LYS A 170 -92.19 -11.79 -14.63
N GLY A 171 -91.80 -12.28 -13.45
CA GLY A 171 -92.53 -13.32 -12.73
C GLY A 171 -93.98 -12.93 -12.41
N PHE A 172 -94.20 -11.69 -11.97
CA PHE A 172 -95.55 -11.19 -11.66
C PHE A 172 -96.43 -11.06 -12.92
N VAL A 173 -95.86 -10.58 -14.04
CA VAL A 173 -96.56 -10.46 -15.32
C VAL A 173 -96.96 -11.82 -15.86
N TYR A 174 -96.06 -12.81 -15.84
CA TYR A 174 -96.39 -14.17 -16.29
C TYR A 174 -97.45 -14.83 -15.41
N ALA A 175 -97.43 -14.59 -14.10
CA ALA A 175 -98.46 -15.09 -13.19
C ALA A 175 -99.86 -14.49 -13.50
N LEU A 176 -99.94 -13.17 -13.72
CA LEU A 176 -101.19 -12.50 -14.12
C LEU A 176 -101.70 -12.99 -15.48
N LEU A 177 -100.80 -13.23 -16.42
CA LEU A 177 -101.13 -13.73 -17.75
C LEU A 177 -101.65 -15.17 -17.70
N ALA A 178 -101.07 -16.04 -16.87
CA ALA A 178 -101.56 -17.40 -16.68
C ALA A 178 -103.00 -17.41 -16.16
N ILE A 179 -103.33 -16.53 -15.20
CA ILE A 179 -104.70 -16.40 -14.66
C ILE A 179 -105.67 -15.90 -15.73
N SER A 180 -105.28 -14.93 -16.57
CA SER A 180 -106.16 -14.38 -17.62
C SER A 180 -106.52 -15.41 -18.69
N ILE A 181 -105.57 -16.29 -19.06
CA ILE A 181 -105.82 -17.39 -20.01
C ILE A 181 -106.82 -18.41 -19.43
N ILE A 182 -106.68 -18.77 -18.15
CA ILE A 182 -107.59 -19.72 -17.49
C ILE A 182 -109.02 -19.19 -17.49
N LEU A 183 -109.21 -17.90 -17.22
CA LEU A 183 -110.54 -17.26 -17.25
C LEU A 183 -111.11 -17.11 -18.66
N ALA A 184 -110.25 -16.84 -19.66
CA ALA A 184 -110.67 -16.69 -21.06
C ALA A 184 -111.18 -17.99 -21.70
N LEU A 185 -110.82 -19.15 -21.14
CA LEU A 185 -111.23 -20.46 -21.67
C LEU A 185 -112.74 -20.72 -21.56
N PHE A 186 -113.44 -20.00 -20.68
CA PHE A 186 -114.89 -20.06 -20.51
C PHE A 186 -115.68 -19.12 -21.46
N GLN A 187 -115.00 -18.24 -22.23
CA GLN A 187 -115.67 -17.32 -23.15
C GLN A 187 -114.84 -17.11 -24.44
N PRO A 188 -115.24 -17.69 -25.59
CA PRO A 188 -114.38 -17.84 -26.77
C PRO A 188 -113.95 -16.51 -27.42
N ALA A 189 -114.69 -15.42 -27.22
CA ALA A 189 -114.32 -14.10 -27.71
C ALA A 189 -113.12 -13.47 -26.97
N LEU A 190 -112.92 -13.80 -25.69
CA LEU A 190 -111.82 -13.26 -24.87
C LEU A 190 -110.49 -13.98 -25.12
N LEU A 191 -110.54 -15.22 -25.62
CA LEU A 191 -109.37 -16.07 -25.86
C LEU A 191 -108.47 -15.52 -26.98
N VAL A 192 -109.05 -14.94 -28.03
CA VAL A 192 -108.28 -14.32 -29.12
C VAL A 192 -107.47 -13.12 -28.62
N VAL A 193 -108.06 -12.30 -27.75
CA VAL A 193 -107.38 -11.12 -27.19
C VAL A 193 -106.25 -11.50 -26.23
N ALA A 194 -106.44 -12.54 -25.42
CA ALA A 194 -105.42 -13.04 -24.50
C ALA A 194 -104.16 -13.58 -25.23
N ILE A 195 -104.35 -14.30 -26.33
CA ILE A 195 -103.23 -14.83 -27.15
C ILE A 195 -102.45 -13.68 -27.81
N VAL A 196 -103.15 -12.66 -28.33
CA VAL A 196 -102.50 -11.49 -28.94
C VAL A 196 -101.66 -10.74 -27.90
N LEU A 197 -102.21 -10.49 -26.71
CA LEU A 197 -101.46 -9.85 -25.61
C LEU A 197 -100.25 -10.69 -25.19
N ALA A 198 -100.37 -12.01 -25.10
CA ALA A 198 -99.24 -12.88 -24.77
C ALA A 198 -98.12 -12.84 -25.83
N SER A 199 -98.49 -12.80 -27.11
CA SER A 199 -97.51 -12.69 -28.21
C SER A 199 -96.78 -11.34 -28.21
N LEU A 200 -97.48 -10.25 -27.86
CA LEU A 200 -96.89 -8.92 -27.77
C LEU A 200 -95.94 -8.79 -26.58
N ILE A 201 -96.28 -9.39 -25.43
CA ILE A 201 -95.42 -9.40 -24.25
C ILE A 201 -94.14 -10.21 -24.53
N GLY A 202 -94.24 -11.38 -25.15
CA GLY A 202 -93.08 -12.19 -25.53
C GLY A 202 -92.20 -11.53 -26.60
N ALA A 203 -92.77 -10.75 -27.52
CA ALA A 203 -92.01 -10.03 -28.55
C ALA A 203 -91.28 -8.79 -28.01
N ALA A 204 -91.75 -8.19 -26.91
CA ALA A 204 -91.15 -6.99 -26.32
C ALA A 204 -89.88 -7.27 -25.49
N GLY A 205 -89.37 -8.51 -25.47
CA GLY A 205 -88.15 -8.88 -24.73
C GLY A 205 -88.33 -8.95 -23.21
N PHE A 206 -89.58 -8.94 -22.75
CA PHE A 206 -89.94 -9.25 -21.37
C PHE A 206 -90.03 -10.76 -21.15
#